data_AF-A0AAD8Q475-F1
#
_entry.id   AF-A0AAD8Q475-F1
#
_cell.length_a   1.000
_cell.length_b   1.000
_cell.length_c   1.000
_cell.angle_alpha   90.00
_cell.angle_beta   90.00
_cell.angle_gamma   90.00
#
_symmetry.space_group_name_H-M   'P 1'
#
loop_
_entity.id
_entity.type
_entity.pdbx_description
1 polymer ?
#
loop_
_entity_poly.entity_id
_entity_poly.type
_entity_poly.pdbx_seq_one_letter_code
_entity_poly.pdbx_strand_id
1 'polypeptide(L)'
;MGLLRKTSKQTAKLKSLLELAVTRIAVARRPRVARKSIASSDVSQLLALGHLDRALSRTEQVIQEDNMLEAFGIIELYCNRLIEQAALLDKPHRECNEELREAAASIMFAAGWCGDLPELLFARTILADKFGNDFAVAAKEGTDIIDPILVWKLSGNTTNMELKKKVTKEIAAENNILVDFSGIPEETEDISVDFSELQEVTDDGNSNIQELIDEMSCQDDMDGSSELEDDHQHSHRTNTSGPESDENVQVITNSDGSDDEIKGQRSRKWWHLGCT
;
A
#
# COMPACT_ATOMS: atom_id res chain seq x y z
N MET A 1 -11.14 -31.74 24.72
CA MET A 1 -11.74 -30.51 25.27
C MET A 1 -10.85 -29.26 25.19
N GLY A 2 -9.51 -29.36 24.99
CA GLY A 2 -8.63 -28.18 25.01
C GLY A 2 -8.62 -27.28 23.76
N LEU A 3 -8.88 -27.82 22.57
CA LEU A 3 -8.77 -27.09 21.30
C LEU A 3 -9.86 -26.03 21.13
N LEU A 4 -11.13 -26.36 21.37
CA LEU A 4 -12.25 -25.41 21.25
C LEU A 4 -12.14 -24.22 22.23
N ARG A 5 -11.55 -24.43 23.41
CA ARG A 5 -11.34 -23.35 24.39
C ARG A 5 -10.21 -22.41 23.98
N LYS A 6 -9.22 -22.90 23.21
CA LYS A 6 -8.10 -22.09 22.72
C LYS A 6 -8.56 -21.18 21.58
N THR A 7 -9.33 -21.72 20.62
CA THR A 7 -9.83 -20.96 19.46
C THR A 7 -10.76 -19.83 19.87
N SER A 8 -11.71 -20.10 20.78
CA SER A 8 -12.63 -19.07 21.30
C SER A 8 -11.92 -17.90 22.00
N LYS A 9 -10.84 -18.18 22.76
CA LYS A 9 -10.02 -17.12 23.37
C LYS A 9 -9.25 -16.32 22.32
N GLN A 10 -8.75 -16.95 21.26
CA GLN A 10 -8.09 -16.27 20.15
C GLN A 10 -9.06 -15.38 19.39
N THR A 11 -10.30 -15.82 19.17
CA THR A 11 -11.36 -15.05 18.51
C THR A 11 -11.74 -13.80 19.31
N ALA A 12 -11.92 -13.92 20.62
CA ALA A 12 -12.19 -12.76 21.48
C ALA A 12 -11.05 -11.73 21.43
N LYS A 13 -9.79 -12.19 21.43
CA LYS A 13 -8.62 -11.33 21.27
C LYS A 13 -8.57 -10.66 19.90
N LEU A 14 -8.79 -11.43 18.83
CA LEU A 14 -8.84 -10.92 17.47
C LEU A 14 -9.89 -9.83 17.33
N LYS A 15 -11.11 -10.06 17.82
CA LYS A 15 -12.19 -9.07 17.80
C LYS A 15 -11.76 -7.76 18.48
N SER A 16 -11.17 -7.86 19.68
CA SER A 16 -10.68 -6.67 20.41
C SER A 16 -9.55 -5.94 19.65
N LEU A 17 -8.65 -6.67 18.98
CA LEU A 17 -7.61 -6.06 18.15
C LEU A 17 -8.19 -5.33 16.94
N LEU A 18 -9.19 -5.93 16.26
CA LEU A 18 -9.84 -5.32 15.11
C LEU A 18 -10.64 -4.07 15.51
N GLU A 19 -11.38 -4.11 16.62
CA GLU A 19 -12.06 -2.92 17.17
C GLU A 19 -11.05 -1.80 17.46
N LEU A 20 -9.90 -2.14 18.05
CA LEU A 20 -8.83 -1.18 18.30
C LEU A 20 -8.23 -0.65 16.99
N ALA A 21 -8.05 -1.49 15.96
CA ALA A 21 -7.57 -1.09 14.65
C ALA A 21 -8.51 -0.05 14.00
N VAL A 22 -9.83 -0.29 14.02
CA VAL A 22 -10.84 0.66 13.53
C VAL A 22 -10.72 2.01 14.24
N THR A 23 -10.62 2.01 15.57
CA THR A 23 -10.44 3.28 16.32
C THR A 23 -9.12 3.97 15.98
N ARG A 24 -8.05 3.21 15.70
CA ARG A 24 -6.75 3.77 15.33
C ARG A 24 -6.73 4.32 13.92
N ILE A 25 -7.42 3.71 12.97
CA ILE A 25 -7.58 4.21 11.60
C ILE A 25 -8.11 5.65 11.63
N ALA A 26 -9.14 5.93 12.44
CA ALA A 26 -9.68 7.29 12.58
C ALA A 26 -8.63 8.32 13.04
N VAL A 27 -7.66 7.91 13.85
CA VAL A 27 -6.53 8.76 14.29
C VAL A 27 -5.45 8.85 13.21
N ALA A 28 -5.08 7.72 12.60
CA ALA A 28 -4.04 7.60 11.59
C ALA A 28 -4.35 8.35 10.29
N ARG A 29 -5.64 8.54 9.96
CA ARG A 29 -6.08 9.36 8.82
C ARG A 29 -5.61 10.82 8.92
N ARG A 30 -5.57 11.40 10.13
CA ARG A 30 -5.26 12.84 10.33
C ARG A 30 -3.88 13.25 9.81
N PRO A 31 -2.77 12.60 10.19
CA PRO A 31 -1.46 12.94 9.66
C PRO A 31 -1.32 12.66 8.16
N ARG A 32 -2.02 11.64 7.62
CA ARG A 32 -2.06 11.33 6.19
C ARG A 32 -2.70 12.46 5.38
N VAL A 33 -3.87 12.95 5.80
CA VAL A 33 -4.55 14.11 5.19
C VAL A 33 -3.66 15.36 5.24
N ALA A 34 -2.98 15.60 6.36
CA ALA A 34 -2.07 16.73 6.49
C ALA A 34 -0.88 16.64 5.51
N ARG A 35 -0.28 15.45 5.35
CA ARG A 35 0.82 15.24 4.39
C ARG A 35 0.34 15.36 2.95
N LYS A 36 -0.83 14.82 2.60
CA LYS A 36 -1.46 15.04 1.29
C LYS A 36 -1.60 16.54 0.99
N SER A 37 -2.16 17.30 1.93
CA SER A 37 -2.31 18.76 1.79
C SER A 37 -0.99 19.49 1.56
N ILE A 38 0.04 19.14 2.33
CA ILE A 38 1.36 19.77 2.22
C ILE A 38 1.96 19.45 0.86
N ALA A 39 1.94 18.17 0.46
CA ALA A 39 2.44 17.75 -0.84
C ALA A 39 1.70 18.44 -2.00
N SER A 40 0.36 18.56 -1.95
CA SER A 40 -0.41 19.28 -2.96
C SER A 40 -0.04 20.77 -3.03
N SER A 41 0.18 21.42 -1.89
CA SER A 41 0.67 22.80 -1.87
C SER A 41 2.10 22.92 -2.42
N ASP A 42 2.97 21.95 -2.15
CA ASP A 42 4.33 21.95 -2.68
C ASP A 42 4.32 21.78 -4.20
N VAL A 43 3.43 20.92 -4.73
CA VAL A 43 3.22 20.78 -6.19
C VAL A 43 2.88 22.13 -6.81
N SER A 44 1.86 22.83 -6.31
CA SER A 44 1.45 24.11 -6.90
C SER A 44 2.56 25.18 -6.84
N GLN A 45 3.30 25.26 -5.73
CA GLN A 45 4.44 26.17 -5.60
C GLN A 45 5.57 25.82 -6.57
N LEU A 46 5.91 24.53 -6.72
CA LEU A 46 6.97 24.08 -7.64
C LEU A 46 6.61 24.34 -9.10
N LEU A 47 5.33 24.15 -9.47
CA LEU A 47 4.84 24.47 -10.80
C LEU A 47 4.92 25.98 -11.09
N ALA A 48 4.56 26.82 -10.12
CA ALA A 48 4.69 28.28 -10.27
C ALA A 48 6.15 28.75 -10.45
N LEU A 49 7.12 27.98 -9.93
CA LEU A 49 8.55 28.22 -10.12
C LEU A 49 9.12 27.56 -11.40
N GLY A 50 8.31 26.83 -12.16
CA GLY A 50 8.74 26.11 -13.36
C GLY A 50 9.55 24.83 -13.09
N HIS A 51 9.50 24.29 -11.86
CA HIS A 51 10.24 23.08 -11.47
C HIS A 51 9.40 21.80 -11.67
N LEU A 52 9.16 21.44 -12.93
CA LEU A 52 8.26 20.34 -13.30
C LEU A 52 8.66 18.98 -12.72
N ASP A 53 9.93 18.58 -12.82
CA ASP A 53 10.39 17.27 -12.31
C ASP A 53 10.18 17.13 -10.80
N ARG A 54 10.45 18.21 -10.06
CA ARG A 54 10.23 18.24 -8.61
C ARG A 54 8.75 18.24 -8.28
N ALA A 55 7.93 18.94 -9.05
CA ALA A 55 6.48 18.92 -8.90
C ALA A 55 5.96 17.50 -9.11
N LEU A 56 6.41 16.78 -10.13
CA LEU A 56 6.02 15.39 -10.38
C LEU A 56 6.44 14.43 -9.25
N SER A 57 7.64 14.62 -8.69
CA SER A 57 8.05 13.86 -7.50
C SER A 57 7.14 14.15 -6.29
N ARG A 58 6.66 15.39 -6.11
CA ARG A 58 5.69 15.71 -5.06
C ARG A 58 4.28 15.22 -5.37
N THR A 59 3.88 15.17 -6.64
CA THR A 59 2.61 14.57 -7.05
C THR A 59 2.56 13.09 -6.72
N GLU A 60 3.66 12.38 -6.88
CA GLU A 60 3.75 10.98 -6.46
C GLU A 60 3.47 10.81 -4.96
N GLN A 61 3.99 11.71 -4.13
CA GLN A 61 3.65 11.73 -2.69
C GLN A 61 2.16 12.02 -2.44
N VAL A 62 1.52 12.90 -3.23
CA VAL A 62 0.07 13.13 -3.14
C VAL A 62 -0.69 11.83 -3.41
N ILE A 63 -0.33 11.11 -4.47
CA ILE A 63 -0.95 9.83 -4.86
C ILE A 63 -0.76 8.79 -3.75
N GLN A 64 0.44 8.64 -3.20
CA GLN A 64 0.73 7.70 -2.11
C GLN A 64 -0.13 7.95 -0.87
N GLU A 65 -0.23 9.22 -0.44
CA GLU A 65 -1.04 9.55 0.74
C GLU A 65 -2.54 9.36 0.49
N ASP A 66 -3.01 9.61 -0.74
CA ASP A 66 -4.40 9.37 -1.11
C ASP A 66 -4.74 7.88 -1.17
N ASN A 67 -3.91 7.09 -1.85
CA ASN A 67 -4.05 5.65 -1.91
C ASN A 67 -4.08 5.03 -0.51
N MET A 68 -3.26 5.52 0.42
CA MET A 68 -3.27 5.05 1.80
C MET A 68 -4.56 5.43 2.54
N LEU A 69 -5.11 6.64 2.29
CA LEU A 69 -6.39 7.05 2.87
C LEU A 69 -7.57 6.21 2.37
N GLU A 70 -7.57 5.84 1.09
CA GLU A 70 -8.57 4.94 0.51
C GLU A 70 -8.42 3.52 1.03
N ALA A 71 -7.19 2.98 1.07
CA ALA A 71 -6.91 1.66 1.63
C ALA A 71 -7.34 1.56 3.10
N PHE A 72 -7.20 2.62 3.90
CA PHE A 72 -7.76 2.65 5.26
C PHE A 72 -9.28 2.47 5.28
N GLY A 73 -10.02 2.91 4.26
CA GLY A 73 -11.46 2.67 4.15
C GLY A 73 -11.77 1.20 3.91
N ILE A 74 -11.03 0.56 3.00
CA ILE A 74 -11.18 -0.86 2.69
C ILE A 74 -10.79 -1.74 3.90
N ILE A 75 -9.70 -1.40 4.58
CA ILE A 75 -9.25 -2.10 5.80
C ILE A 75 -10.30 -1.99 6.91
N GLU A 76 -10.90 -0.81 7.10
CA GLU A 76 -11.95 -0.58 8.09
C GLU A 76 -13.19 -1.44 7.79
N LEU A 77 -13.61 -1.52 6.52
CA LEU A 77 -14.68 -2.42 6.06
C LEU A 77 -14.40 -3.88 6.44
N TYR A 78 -13.22 -4.40 6.12
CA TYR A 78 -12.87 -5.78 6.45
C TYR A 78 -12.73 -6.04 7.94
N CYS A 79 -12.20 -5.08 8.71
CA CYS A 79 -12.20 -5.18 10.17
C CYS A 79 -13.62 -5.37 10.69
N ASN A 80 -14.57 -4.54 10.25
CA ASN A 80 -15.97 -4.62 10.68
C ASN A 80 -16.62 -5.95 10.28
N ARG A 81 -16.41 -6.43 9.05
CA ARG A 81 -16.90 -7.73 8.59
C ARG A 81 -16.41 -8.89 9.48
N LEU A 82 -15.12 -8.92 9.80
CA LEU A 82 -14.54 -9.93 10.70
C LEU A 82 -15.06 -9.82 12.14
N ILE A 83 -15.32 -8.60 12.64
CA ILE A 83 -15.88 -8.35 13.98
C ILE A 83 -17.32 -8.88 14.06
N GLU A 84 -18.15 -8.58 13.06
CA GLU A 84 -19.55 -8.99 12.96
C GLU A 84 -19.68 -10.52 12.86
N GLN A 85 -18.82 -11.14 12.06
CA GLN A 85 -18.84 -12.58 11.79
C GLN A 85 -17.83 -13.37 12.64
N ALA A 86 -17.31 -12.80 13.73
CA ALA A 86 -16.25 -13.40 14.55
C ALA A 86 -16.56 -14.83 15.03
N ALA A 87 -17.83 -15.15 15.30
CA ALA A 87 -18.25 -16.49 15.71
C ALA A 87 -17.98 -17.57 14.64
N LEU A 88 -17.96 -17.21 13.36
CA LEU A 88 -17.66 -18.14 12.26
C LEU A 88 -16.17 -18.49 12.20
N LEU A 89 -15.29 -17.63 12.72
CA LEU A 89 -13.84 -17.85 12.76
C LEU A 89 -13.42 -18.98 13.73
N ASP A 90 -14.33 -19.46 14.57
CA ASP A 90 -14.10 -20.63 15.42
C ASP A 90 -14.48 -21.96 14.75
N LYS A 91 -15.18 -21.90 13.62
CA LYS A 91 -15.49 -23.07 12.81
C LYS A 91 -14.26 -23.49 12.00
N PRO A 92 -14.19 -24.76 11.55
CA PRO A 92 -13.16 -25.18 10.60
C PRO A 92 -13.10 -24.25 9.39
N HIS A 93 -11.91 -23.93 8.90
CA HIS A 93 -11.71 -22.99 7.77
C HIS A 93 -12.49 -23.38 6.49
N ARG A 94 -12.86 -24.65 6.33
CA ARG A 94 -13.69 -25.16 5.21
C ARG A 94 -15.15 -24.74 5.29
N GLU A 95 -15.60 -24.28 6.46
CA GLU A 95 -16.98 -23.81 6.70
C GLU A 95 -17.08 -22.27 6.69
N CYS A 96 -15.96 -21.57 6.47
CA CYS A 96 -15.95 -20.13 6.28
C CYS A 96 -16.38 -19.80 4.84
N ASN A 97 -17.32 -18.87 4.68
CA ASN A 97 -17.69 -18.31 3.39
C ASN A 97 -16.52 -17.54 2.76
N GLU A 98 -16.58 -17.38 1.44
CA GLU A 98 -15.54 -16.70 0.65
C GLU A 98 -15.32 -15.26 1.11
N GLU A 99 -16.39 -14.51 1.38
CA GLU A 99 -16.32 -13.13 1.90
C GLU A 99 -15.53 -12.99 3.21
N LEU A 100 -15.61 -13.99 4.11
CA LEU A 100 -14.86 -13.97 5.37
C LEU A 100 -13.41 -14.34 5.15
N ARG A 101 -13.14 -15.24 4.19
CA ARG A 101 -11.77 -15.59 3.79
C ARG A 101 -11.08 -14.42 3.11
N GLU A 102 -11.78 -13.72 2.21
CA GLU A 102 -11.32 -12.49 1.58
C GLU A 102 -11.00 -11.44 2.64
N ALA A 103 -11.92 -11.17 3.57
CA ALA A 103 -11.67 -10.22 4.65
C ALA A 103 -10.46 -10.60 5.51
N ALA A 104 -10.30 -11.88 5.85
CA ALA A 104 -9.13 -12.36 6.59
C ALA A 104 -7.84 -12.18 5.79
N ALA A 105 -7.82 -12.56 4.51
CA ALA A 105 -6.67 -12.42 3.63
C ALA A 105 -6.28 -10.95 3.45
N SER A 106 -7.25 -10.07 3.19
CA SER A 106 -7.07 -8.61 3.06
C SER A 106 -6.46 -7.98 4.31
N ILE A 107 -6.90 -8.37 5.51
CA ILE A 107 -6.29 -7.89 6.77
C ILE A 107 -4.86 -8.41 6.95
N MET A 108 -4.60 -9.68 6.62
CA MET A 108 -3.26 -10.26 6.70
C MET A 108 -2.28 -9.59 5.73
N PHE A 109 -2.75 -9.28 4.52
CA PHE A 109 -2.02 -8.53 3.52
C PHE A 109 -1.69 -7.12 4.01
N ALA A 110 -2.72 -6.36 4.40
CA ALA A 110 -2.61 -4.96 4.83
C ALA A 110 -1.66 -4.77 6.03
N ALA A 111 -1.56 -5.77 6.91
CA ALA A 111 -0.64 -5.75 8.05
C ALA A 111 0.85 -5.60 7.68
N GLY A 112 1.24 -5.92 6.44
CA GLY A 112 2.61 -5.70 5.94
C GLY A 112 2.89 -4.24 5.55
N TRP A 113 1.86 -3.48 5.20
CA TRP A 113 1.97 -2.14 4.62
C TRP A 113 1.63 -1.04 5.65
N CYS A 114 0.77 -1.36 6.62
CA CYS A 114 0.24 -0.39 7.58
C CYS A 114 1.04 -0.37 8.89
N GLY A 115 2.23 0.25 8.88
CA GLY A 115 3.06 0.43 10.09
C GLY A 115 2.38 1.23 11.21
N ASP A 116 1.42 2.10 10.85
CA ASP A 116 0.63 2.91 11.79
C ASP A 116 -0.44 2.07 12.55
N LEU A 117 -0.65 0.81 12.16
CA LEU A 117 -1.69 -0.08 12.67
C LEU A 117 -1.09 -1.40 13.21
N PRO A 118 -0.35 -1.37 14.34
CA PRO A 118 0.26 -2.57 14.91
C PRO A 118 -0.75 -3.64 15.34
N GLU A 119 -2.02 -3.29 15.57
CA GLU A 119 -3.10 -4.24 15.81
C GLU A 119 -3.24 -5.26 14.67
N LEU A 120 -3.08 -4.82 13.42
CA LEU A 120 -3.21 -5.68 12.25
C LEU A 120 -2.07 -6.70 12.21
N LEU A 121 -0.87 -6.33 12.66
CA LEU A 121 0.25 -7.24 12.80
C LEU A 121 -0.06 -8.39 13.78
N PHE A 122 -0.67 -8.07 14.92
CA PHE A 122 -1.12 -9.08 15.87
C PHE A 122 -2.31 -9.90 15.32
N ALA A 123 -3.28 -9.25 14.68
CA ALA A 123 -4.41 -9.92 14.05
C ALA A 123 -3.96 -10.95 13.01
N ARG A 124 -2.96 -10.60 12.18
CA ARG A 124 -2.35 -11.50 11.20
C ARG A 124 -1.81 -12.78 11.83
N THR A 125 -1.17 -12.71 12.99
CA THR A 125 -0.68 -13.92 13.68
C THR A 125 -1.82 -14.83 14.12
N ILE A 126 -2.92 -14.26 14.62
CA ILE A 126 -4.10 -15.04 15.04
C ILE A 126 -4.82 -15.64 13.83
N LEU A 127 -4.91 -14.91 12.72
CA LEU A 127 -5.52 -15.40 11.49
C LEU A 127 -4.68 -16.52 10.86
N ALA A 128 -3.36 -16.41 10.85
CA ALA A 128 -2.46 -17.49 10.40
C ALA A 128 -2.65 -18.78 11.22
N ASP A 129 -2.79 -18.66 12.55
CA ASP A 129 -3.09 -19.80 13.43
C ASP A 129 -4.44 -20.47 13.10
N LYS A 130 -5.43 -19.69 12.63
CA LYS A 130 -6.80 -20.17 12.34
C LYS A 130 -6.94 -20.78 10.95
N PHE A 131 -6.39 -20.12 9.94
CA PHE A 131 -6.54 -20.51 8.54
C PHE A 131 -5.39 -21.40 8.03
N GLY A 132 -4.27 -21.45 8.76
CA GLY A 132 -3.10 -22.24 8.41
C GLY A 132 -2.03 -21.43 7.67
N ASN A 133 -0.84 -22.02 7.58
CA ASN A 133 0.34 -21.34 7.03
C ASN A 133 0.23 -21.10 5.52
N ASP A 134 -0.32 -22.05 4.76
CA ASP A 134 -0.46 -21.92 3.31
C ASP A 134 -1.37 -20.74 2.94
N PHE A 135 -2.47 -20.58 3.70
CA PHE A 135 -3.33 -19.41 3.58
C PHE A 135 -2.60 -18.11 3.93
N ALA A 136 -1.77 -18.14 4.97
CA ALA A 136 -1.00 -16.96 5.38
C ALA A 136 0.05 -16.53 4.34
N VAL A 137 0.67 -17.49 3.65
CA VAL A 137 1.61 -17.22 2.55
C VAL A 137 0.87 -16.63 1.36
N ALA A 138 -0.21 -17.26 0.90
CA ALA A 138 -1.04 -16.74 -0.20
C ALA A 138 -1.56 -15.32 0.09
N ALA A 139 -2.04 -15.09 1.31
CA ALA A 139 -2.50 -13.76 1.73
C ALA A 139 -1.37 -12.73 1.82
N LYS A 140 -0.11 -13.13 2.05
CA LYS A 140 1.02 -12.21 2.04
C LYS A 140 1.41 -11.83 0.60
N GLU A 141 1.26 -12.76 -0.34
CA GLU A 141 1.64 -12.59 -1.75
C GLU A 141 0.62 -11.77 -2.54
N GLY A 142 -0.60 -11.55 -2.02
CA GLY A 142 -1.60 -10.75 -2.73
C GLY A 142 -2.39 -11.53 -3.79
N THR A 143 -2.41 -12.87 -3.72
CA THR A 143 -3.06 -13.75 -4.71
C THR A 143 -4.60 -13.73 -4.61
N ASP A 144 -5.30 -14.25 -5.64
CA ASP A 144 -6.74 -14.39 -5.97
C ASP A 144 -7.84 -14.25 -4.89
N ILE A 145 -7.52 -14.39 -3.61
CA ILE A 145 -8.46 -14.29 -2.49
C ILE A 145 -8.59 -12.84 -1.99
N ILE A 146 -7.70 -11.92 -2.37
CA ILE A 146 -7.65 -10.55 -1.86
C ILE A 146 -8.31 -9.58 -2.84
N ASP A 147 -8.97 -8.56 -2.31
CA ASP A 147 -9.49 -7.45 -3.11
C ASP A 147 -8.36 -6.78 -3.93
N PRO A 148 -8.45 -6.83 -5.28
CA PRO A 148 -7.41 -6.31 -6.15
C PRO A 148 -7.23 -4.80 -6.00
N ILE A 149 -8.27 -4.07 -5.59
CA ILE A 149 -8.21 -2.63 -5.33
C ILE A 149 -7.30 -2.38 -4.11
N LEU A 150 -7.46 -3.17 -3.04
CA LEU A 150 -6.60 -3.04 -1.86
C LEU A 150 -5.13 -3.34 -2.22
N VAL A 151 -4.89 -4.41 -2.99
CA VAL A 151 -3.53 -4.77 -3.45
C VAL A 151 -2.92 -3.63 -4.26
N TRP A 152 -3.67 -3.07 -5.21
CA TRP A 152 -3.23 -1.94 -6.03
C TRP A 152 -2.99 -0.68 -5.21
N LYS A 153 -3.86 -0.32 -4.26
CA LYS A 153 -3.69 0.88 -3.43
C LYS A 153 -2.48 0.77 -2.51
N LEU A 154 -2.17 -0.42 -1.99
CA LEU A 154 -1.05 -0.64 -1.07
C LEU A 154 0.28 -0.89 -1.79
N SER A 155 0.26 -1.62 -2.90
CA SER A 155 1.45 -2.12 -3.61
C SER A 155 1.71 -1.43 -4.93
N GLY A 156 0.69 -0.77 -5.49
CA GLY A 156 0.71 -0.20 -6.81
C GLY A 156 1.83 0.81 -6.94
N ASN A 157 2.57 0.68 -8.04
CA ASN A 157 3.69 1.55 -8.33
C ASN A 157 3.15 2.96 -8.61
N THR A 158 3.33 3.87 -7.64
CA THR A 158 2.92 5.28 -7.78
C THR A 158 3.77 6.05 -8.80
N THR A 159 4.70 5.39 -9.48
CA THR A 159 5.52 5.97 -10.54
C THR A 159 4.83 6.04 -11.90
N ASN A 160 3.59 5.55 -12.05
CA ASN A 160 2.86 5.67 -13.32
C ASN A 160 2.81 7.15 -13.74
N MET A 161 3.53 7.45 -14.83
CA MET A 161 3.74 8.82 -15.29
C MET A 161 2.47 9.46 -15.82
N GLU A 162 1.54 8.68 -16.37
CA GLU A 162 0.25 9.17 -16.84
C GLU A 162 -0.63 9.62 -15.66
N LEU A 163 -0.70 8.80 -14.60
CA LEU A 163 -1.39 9.18 -13.36
C LEU A 163 -0.76 10.42 -12.73
N LYS A 164 0.57 10.49 -12.65
CA LYS A 164 1.30 11.68 -12.14
C LYS A 164 0.99 12.92 -12.99
N LYS A 165 0.97 12.80 -14.32
CA LYS A 165 0.58 13.91 -15.21
C LYS A 165 -0.87 14.33 -14.96
N LYS A 166 -1.81 13.39 -14.83
CA LYS A 166 -3.24 13.66 -14.53
C LYS A 166 -3.42 14.42 -13.23
N VAL A 167 -2.90 13.90 -12.12
CA VAL A 167 -3.03 14.56 -10.80
C VAL A 167 -2.33 15.92 -10.77
N THR A 168 -1.18 16.06 -11.44
CA THR A 168 -0.49 17.35 -11.55
C THR A 168 -1.34 18.38 -12.31
N LYS A 169 -2.03 17.98 -13.39
CA LYS A 169 -2.96 18.85 -14.13
C LYS A 169 -4.14 19.30 -13.26
N GLU A 170 -4.71 18.39 -12.48
CA GLU A 170 -5.81 18.70 -11.56
C GLU A 170 -5.38 19.75 -10.52
N ILE A 171 -4.24 19.54 -9.84
CA ILE A 171 -3.69 20.49 -8.87
C ILE A 171 -3.37 21.84 -9.54
N ALA A 172 -2.81 21.82 -10.76
CA ALA A 172 -2.51 23.04 -11.51
C ALA A 172 -3.79 23.83 -11.84
N ALA A 173 -4.84 23.14 -12.28
CA ALA A 173 -6.13 23.75 -12.61
C ALA A 173 -6.79 24.40 -11.38
N GLU A 174 -6.78 23.72 -10.22
CA GLU A 174 -7.30 24.28 -8.95
C GLU A 174 -6.58 25.57 -8.52
N ASN A 175 -5.31 25.70 -8.89
CA ASN A 175 -4.46 26.84 -8.56
C ASN A 175 -4.32 27.86 -9.70
N ASN A 176 -5.04 27.70 -10.81
CA ASN A 176 -4.98 28.54 -12.01
C ASN A 176 -3.57 28.63 -12.63
N ILE A 177 -2.83 27.52 -12.63
CA ILE A 177 -1.49 27.40 -13.21
C ILE A 177 -1.60 26.67 -14.55
N LEU A 178 -0.96 27.19 -15.59
CA LEU A 178 -0.79 26.49 -16.86
C LEU A 178 0.43 25.56 -16.76
N VAL A 179 0.22 24.27 -17.05
CA VAL A 179 1.28 23.26 -17.05
C VAL A 179 1.40 22.64 -18.43
N ASP A 180 2.62 22.56 -18.92
CA ASP A 180 3.00 21.84 -20.13
C ASP A 180 3.95 20.69 -19.76
N PHE A 181 3.69 19.50 -20.29
CA PHE A 181 4.52 18.30 -20.10
C PHE A 181 5.32 17.93 -21.34
N SER A 182 5.29 18.75 -22.40
CA SER A 182 5.97 18.51 -23.68
C SER A 182 7.49 18.27 -23.57
N GLY A 183 8.11 18.72 -22.47
CA GLY A 183 9.54 18.55 -22.20
C GLY A 183 9.95 17.23 -21.53
N ILE A 184 9.01 16.33 -21.23
CA ILE A 184 9.30 15.04 -20.57
C ILE A 184 9.29 13.92 -21.61
N PRO A 185 10.34 13.08 -21.71
CA PRO A 185 10.32 11.91 -22.58
C PRO A 185 9.13 11.00 -22.21
N GLU A 186 8.36 10.56 -23.20
CA GLU A 186 7.37 9.51 -23.03
C GLU A 186 8.12 8.18 -22.91
N GLU A 187 8.47 7.78 -21.69
CA GLU A 187 8.84 6.39 -21.40
C GLU A 187 7.54 5.57 -21.34
N THR A 188 7.32 4.75 -22.37
CA THR A 188 6.24 3.77 -22.43
C THR A 188 6.58 2.62 -21.49
N GLU A 189 6.21 2.74 -20.21
CA GLU A 189 5.99 1.56 -19.37
C GLU A 189 4.49 1.35 -19.25
N ASP A 190 3.99 0.39 -20.04
CA ASP A 190 2.61 -0.06 -20.03
C ASP A 190 2.27 -0.70 -18.68
N ILE A 191 1.22 -0.17 -18.04
CA ILE A 191 0.04 -0.86 -17.48
C ILE A 191 -0.87 0.27 -16.97
N SER A 192 -1.83 0.66 -17.81
CA SER A 192 -2.93 1.53 -17.45
C SER A 192 -4.01 0.68 -16.77
N VAL A 193 -4.01 0.64 -15.44
CA VAL A 193 -5.25 0.28 -14.71
C VAL A 193 -5.95 1.59 -14.41
N ASP A 194 -6.88 1.98 -15.28
CA ASP A 194 -7.77 3.10 -15.01
C ASP A 194 -8.82 2.67 -13.98
N PHE A 195 -8.62 3.10 -12.74
CA PHE A 195 -9.55 2.86 -11.63
C PHE A 195 -10.91 3.54 -11.84
N SER A 196 -11.02 4.48 -12.78
CA SER A 196 -12.28 5.20 -13.05
C SER A 196 -13.40 4.27 -13.52
N GLU A 197 -13.07 3.12 -14.14
CA GLU A 197 -14.07 2.12 -14.58
C GLU A 197 -14.48 1.12 -13.46
N LEU A 198 -13.68 0.93 -12.41
CA LEU A 198 -14.01 -0.01 -11.32
C LEU A 198 -14.99 0.59 -10.30
N GLN A 199 -15.19 1.91 -10.31
CA GLN A 199 -16.05 2.60 -9.35
C GLN A 199 -17.53 2.69 -9.81
N GLU A 200 -17.87 2.26 -11.03
CA GLU A 200 -19.26 2.27 -11.55
C GLU A 200 -20.03 0.96 -11.35
N VAL A 201 -19.46 -0.10 -10.75
CA VAL A 201 -20.15 -1.38 -10.53
C VAL A 201 -20.51 -1.58 -9.05
N THR A 202 -21.33 -0.70 -8.51
CA THR A 202 -22.15 -1.00 -7.32
C THR A 202 -23.59 -0.54 -7.52
N ASP A 203 -24.22 -0.99 -8.60
CA ASP A 203 -25.65 -1.32 -8.60
C ASP A 203 -25.86 -2.31 -9.76
N ASP A 204 -26.58 -3.39 -9.51
CA ASP A 204 -26.81 -4.54 -10.40
C ASP A 204 -25.65 -5.54 -10.58
N GLY A 205 -25.78 -6.65 -9.84
CA GLY A 205 -24.88 -7.79 -9.91
C GLY A 205 -24.84 -8.44 -11.28
N ASN A 206 -23.65 -8.44 -11.88
CA ASN A 206 -23.20 -9.53 -12.74
C ASN A 206 -21.67 -9.60 -12.71
N SER A 207 -21.15 -10.74 -12.28
CA SER A 207 -19.72 -11.05 -12.20
C SER A 207 -19.14 -11.32 -13.58
N ASN A 208 -18.15 -10.56 -14.03
CA ASN A 208 -17.17 -11.05 -15.00
C ASN A 208 -15.81 -10.34 -14.92
N ILE A 209 -15.21 -10.30 -13.72
CA ILE A 209 -13.80 -9.94 -13.55
C ILE A 209 -12.89 -11.13 -13.95
N GLN A 210 -13.41 -12.36 -13.93
CA GLN A 210 -12.66 -13.57 -14.27
C GLN A 210 -12.28 -13.66 -15.76
N GLU A 211 -13.09 -13.10 -16.65
CA GLU A 211 -12.87 -13.18 -18.11
C GLU A 211 -11.70 -12.28 -18.58
N LEU A 212 -11.34 -11.25 -17.81
CA LEU A 212 -10.19 -10.36 -18.09
C LEU A 212 -8.86 -10.93 -17.58
N ILE A 213 -8.89 -11.92 -16.67
CA ILE A 213 -7.69 -12.54 -16.09
C ILE A 213 -7.24 -13.74 -16.93
N ASP A 214 -8.18 -14.47 -17.55
CA ASP A 214 -7.87 -15.67 -18.33
C ASP A 214 -7.12 -15.40 -19.65
N GLU A 215 -7.16 -14.18 -20.20
CA GLU A 215 -6.34 -13.80 -21.38
C GLU A 215 -4.84 -13.64 -21.06
N MET A 216 -4.44 -13.64 -19.78
CA MET A 216 -3.04 -13.47 -19.37
C MET A 216 -2.26 -14.80 -19.19
N SER A 217 -2.85 -15.95 -19.54
CA SER A 217 -2.29 -17.28 -19.22
C SER A 217 -1.81 -18.13 -20.41
N CYS A 218 -1.68 -17.59 -21.63
CA CYS A 218 -1.22 -18.39 -22.77
C CYS A 218 -0.07 -17.74 -23.55
N GLN A 219 1.16 -18.18 -23.30
CA GLN A 219 2.14 -18.58 -24.33
C GLN A 219 3.44 -19.10 -23.69
N ASP A 220 3.51 -20.43 -23.52
CA ASP A 220 4.78 -21.16 -23.52
C ASP A 220 5.09 -21.67 -24.94
N ASP A 221 6.40 -21.76 -25.22
CA ASP A 221 7.13 -22.54 -26.23
C ASP A 221 7.46 -21.94 -27.60
N MET A 222 8.74 -21.62 -27.79
CA MET A 222 9.50 -22.06 -28.97
C MET A 222 11.01 -22.20 -28.67
N ASP A 223 11.47 -23.42 -28.94
CA ASP A 223 12.80 -24.01 -28.77
C ASP A 223 13.87 -23.40 -29.72
N GLY A 224 15.16 -23.50 -29.36
CA GLY A 224 16.23 -23.07 -30.27
C GLY A 224 17.66 -23.12 -29.72
N SER A 225 18.23 -24.33 -29.69
CA SER A 225 19.63 -24.65 -29.34
C SER A 225 20.71 -23.80 -30.02
N SER A 226 21.79 -23.47 -29.30
CA SER A 226 23.16 -23.63 -29.81
C SER A 226 24.19 -23.68 -28.68
N GLU A 227 24.88 -24.81 -28.64
CA GLU A 227 26.10 -25.09 -27.88
C GLU A 227 27.25 -24.24 -28.44
N LEU A 228 28.09 -23.67 -27.57
CA LEU A 228 29.53 -23.54 -27.81
C LEU A 228 30.27 -23.59 -26.46
N GLU A 229 31.07 -24.64 -26.32
CA GLU A 229 32.11 -24.82 -25.31
C GLU A 229 33.23 -23.79 -25.51
N ASP A 230 33.83 -23.30 -24.42
CA ASP A 230 35.27 -23.06 -24.41
C ASP A 230 35.82 -23.12 -22.97
N ASP A 231 36.68 -24.11 -22.77
CA ASP A 231 37.57 -24.33 -21.64
C ASP A 231 38.53 -23.15 -21.43
N HIS A 232 38.85 -22.81 -20.18
CA HIS A 232 40.22 -22.94 -19.65
C HIS A 232 40.33 -22.66 -18.14
N GLN A 233 41.10 -23.53 -17.51
CA GLN A 233 41.48 -23.59 -16.10
C GLN A 233 42.50 -22.52 -15.69
N HIS A 234 42.41 -22.00 -14.45
CA HIS A 234 43.50 -22.01 -13.44
C HIS A 234 42.99 -21.37 -12.12
N SER A 235 42.89 -22.13 -11.03
CA SER A 235 43.94 -22.39 -10.02
C SER A 235 44.11 -21.29 -8.95
N HIS A 236 43.70 -21.65 -7.73
CA HIS A 236 44.29 -21.38 -6.40
C HIS A 236 44.80 -19.96 -6.07
N ARG A 237 44.26 -19.36 -4.98
CA ARG A 237 44.93 -19.37 -3.67
C ARG A 237 44.11 -18.74 -2.54
N THR A 238 44.40 -19.26 -1.35
CA THR A 238 43.96 -18.91 0.00
C THR A 238 44.51 -17.57 0.49
N ASN A 239 43.86 -17.00 1.53
CA ASN A 239 44.39 -16.44 2.79
C ASN A 239 43.31 -15.49 3.38
N THR A 240 42.53 -15.90 4.38
CA THR A 240 42.72 -15.64 5.84
C THR A 240 43.31 -14.27 6.21
N SER A 241 42.54 -13.47 6.98
CA SER A 241 42.89 -12.83 8.27
C SER A 241 41.96 -11.63 8.54
N GLY A 242 41.21 -11.66 9.65
CA GLY A 242 40.87 -10.45 10.40
C GLY A 242 41.73 -10.40 11.68
N PRO A 243 41.31 -9.69 12.73
CA PRO A 243 40.85 -8.30 12.83
C PRO A 243 41.77 -7.49 13.78
N GLU A 244 41.64 -6.15 13.83
CA GLU A 244 42.12 -5.20 14.88
C GLU A 244 42.04 -3.79 14.27
N SER A 245 41.80 -2.67 14.95
CA SER A 245 41.16 -2.30 16.21
C SER A 245 41.02 -0.76 16.19
N ASP A 246 40.20 -0.24 17.09
CA ASP A 246 40.30 1.07 17.75
C ASP A 246 39.92 2.39 17.04
N GLU A 247 38.90 3.00 17.67
CA GLU A 247 38.83 4.38 18.17
C GLU A 247 39.10 5.53 17.18
N ASN A 248 38.03 6.28 16.86
CA ASN A 248 38.03 7.68 17.30
C ASN A 248 36.62 8.25 17.45
N VAL A 249 36.36 8.73 18.65
CA VAL A 249 35.23 9.55 19.07
C VAL A 249 35.52 11.00 18.67
N GLN A 250 34.61 11.65 17.93
CA GLN A 250 34.42 13.09 18.07
C GLN A 250 32.93 13.45 18.07
N VAL A 251 32.46 13.65 19.29
CA VAL A 251 31.26 14.42 19.63
C VAL A 251 31.53 15.88 19.27
N ILE A 252 30.75 16.46 18.36
CA ILE A 252 30.61 17.91 18.25
C ILE A 252 29.15 18.23 18.57
N THR A 253 28.94 18.64 19.81
CA THR A 253 27.74 19.37 20.24
C THR A 253 27.84 20.79 19.71
N ASN A 254 26.85 21.24 18.95
CA ASN A 254 26.51 22.66 18.86
C ASN A 254 25.01 22.81 19.07
N SER A 255 24.68 23.32 20.25
CA SER A 255 23.47 24.09 20.49
C SER A 255 23.59 25.41 19.74
N ASP A 256 22.53 25.82 19.04
CA ASP A 256 22.03 27.19 19.16
C ASP A 256 20.63 27.28 18.56
N GLY A 257 19.72 27.79 19.38
CA GLY A 257 18.35 28.07 19.01
C GLY A 257 18.23 29.45 18.36
N SER A 258 17.26 29.56 17.47
CA SER A 258 16.64 30.82 17.09
C SER A 258 15.19 30.54 16.72
N ASP A 259 14.32 30.86 17.67
CA ASP A 259 12.88 30.97 17.48
C ASP A 259 12.59 32.21 16.63
N ASP A 260 12.11 32.03 15.40
CA ASP A 260 11.49 33.11 14.62
C ASP A 260 10.01 32.80 14.38
N GLU A 261 9.19 33.55 15.12
CA GLU A 261 7.73 33.57 15.13
C GLU A 261 7.20 34.20 13.82
N ILE A 262 6.95 33.39 12.78
CA ILE A 262 6.20 33.83 11.58
C ILE A 262 4.70 33.57 11.77
N LYS A 263 3.97 34.63 12.12
CA LYS A 263 2.50 34.70 12.07
C LYS A 263 2.03 34.70 10.61
N GLY A 264 1.67 33.52 10.10
CA GLY A 264 0.99 33.35 8.82
C GLY A 264 -0.48 32.97 9.00
N GLN A 265 -1.38 33.86 8.61
CA GLN A 265 -2.84 33.65 8.61
C GLN A 265 -3.24 32.36 7.88
N ARG A 266 -3.70 31.36 8.64
CA ARG A 266 -4.38 30.17 8.11
C ARG A 266 -5.73 30.56 7.51
N SER A 267 -5.78 30.69 6.20
CA SER A 267 -7.04 30.73 5.45
C SER A 267 -7.71 29.35 5.56
N ARG A 268 -8.70 29.25 6.44
CA ARG A 268 -9.54 28.06 6.61
C ARG A 268 -10.56 28.03 5.48
N LYS A 269 -10.24 27.33 4.40
CA LYS A 269 -11.22 26.84 3.43
C LYS A 269 -10.94 25.37 3.16
N TRP A 270 -11.22 24.57 4.17
CA TRP A 270 -11.45 23.13 4.03
C TRP A 270 -12.96 22.95 4.20
N TRP A 271 -13.60 22.24 3.29
CA TRP A 271 -14.63 21.20 3.50
C TRP A 271 -15.44 20.95 2.21
N HIS A 272 -15.73 19.66 2.01
CA HIS A 272 -16.84 19.04 1.28
C HIS A 272 -16.63 18.61 -0.16
N LEU A 273 -16.42 17.29 -0.33
CA LEU A 273 -17.23 16.45 -1.20
C LEU A 273 -17.55 15.16 -0.42
N GLY A 274 -18.84 14.99 -0.07
CA GLY A 274 -19.43 13.81 0.57
C GLY A 274 -19.55 12.64 -0.42
N CYS A 275 -19.64 11.38 -0.02
CA CYS A 275 -20.68 10.80 0.85
C CYS A 275 -22.08 11.23 0.46
N THR A 276 -22.60 10.58 -0.58
CA THR A 276 -23.99 10.09 -0.66
C THR A 276 -23.94 8.70 -1.27
#